data_AF-A0A818WQH0-F1
#
_entry.id   AF-A0A818WQH0-F1
#
_cell.length_a   1.000
_cell.length_b   1.000
_cell.length_c   1.000
_cell.angle_alpha   90.00
_cell.angle_beta   90.00
_cell.angle_gamma   90.00
#
_symmetry.space_group_name_H-M   'P 1'
#
loop_
_entity.id
_entity.type
_entity.pdbx_description
1 polymer ?
#
loop_
_entity_poly.entity_id
_entity_poly.type
_entity_poly.pdbx_seq_one_letter_code
_entity_poly.pdbx_strand_id
1 'polypeptide(L)'
;MNRYKCLFCANVDFCQAYHSINRTNHDPHHTDQHLLICVKDSTKYSQALLLHSRSHIYHTNRVCSSCFMDLIIGIRYTCSCRIHLCEKCEFIGLDDQTHRRRKINRPN
;
A
#
# COMPACT_ATOMS: atom_id res chain seq x y z
N MET A 1 13.64 15.90 -10.96
CA MET A 1 13.59 15.82 -9.49
C MET A 1 13.04 14.46 -9.11
N ASN A 2 13.59 13.80 -8.08
CA ASN A 2 13.16 12.46 -7.73
C ASN A 2 11.85 12.49 -6.91
N ARG A 3 11.00 11.49 -7.10
CA ARG A 3 9.83 11.23 -6.23
C ARG A 3 9.91 9.83 -5.65
N TYR A 4 9.39 9.64 -4.45
CA TYR A 4 9.42 8.41 -3.70
C TYR A 4 7.99 7.97 -3.44
N LYS A 5 7.53 6.90 -4.08
CA LYS A 5 6.18 6.37 -3.90
C LYS A 5 6.22 5.21 -2.91
N CYS A 6 5.31 5.24 -1.93
CA CYS A 6 5.10 4.10 -1.05
C CYS A 6 4.48 2.93 -1.83
N LEU A 7 5.08 1.74 -1.68
CA LEU A 7 4.60 0.53 -2.32
C LEU A 7 3.26 0.03 -1.80
N PHE A 8 2.93 0.34 -0.54
CA PHE A 8 1.75 -0.23 0.13
C PHE A 8 0.67 0.80 0.44
N CYS A 9 1.05 2.04 0.74
CA CYS A 9 0.07 3.09 0.95
C CYS A 9 -0.59 3.49 -0.37
N ALA A 10 -1.87 3.82 -0.26
CA ALA A 10 -2.68 4.17 -1.42
C ALA A 10 -2.25 5.51 -2.05
N ASN A 11 -1.96 6.51 -1.21
CA ASN A 11 -1.70 7.88 -1.65
C ASN A 11 -0.48 8.54 -1.00
N VAL A 12 0.47 7.77 -0.48
CA VAL A 12 1.67 8.35 0.12
C VAL A 12 2.79 8.41 -0.91
N ASP A 13 3.23 9.62 -1.23
CA ASP A 13 4.43 9.88 -1.99
C ASP A 13 5.17 11.11 -1.44
N PHE A 14 6.49 11.08 -1.57
CA PHE A 14 7.38 12.13 -1.09
C PHE A 14 8.17 12.69 -2.25
N CYS A 15 8.39 14.00 -2.26
CA CYS A 15 9.41 14.57 -3.12
C CYS A 15 10.80 14.35 -2.51
N GLN A 16 11.86 14.49 -3.30
CA GLN A 16 13.24 14.29 -2.83
C GLN A 16 13.59 15.09 -1.58
N ALA A 17 13.14 16.35 -1.49
CA ALA A 17 13.41 17.20 -0.33
C ALA A 17 12.69 16.71 0.93
N TYR A 18 11.44 16.25 0.82
CA TYR A 18 10.67 15.76 1.97
C TYR A 18 11.11 14.38 2.44
N HIS A 19 11.52 13.51 1.51
CA HIS A 19 12.05 12.19 1.84
C HIS A 19 13.24 12.25 2.80
N SER A 20 14.07 13.29 2.74
CA SER A 20 15.25 13.46 3.59
C SER A 20 15.00 13.97 5.01
N ILE A 21 13.80 14.48 5.33
CA ILE A 21 13.61 15.32 6.53
C ILE A 21 12.67 14.68 7.57
N ASN A 22 11.55 14.05 7.19
CA ASN A 22 10.76 13.21 8.11
C ASN A 22 9.60 12.48 7.40
N ARG A 23 9.45 11.17 7.60
CA ARG A 23 8.45 10.34 6.89
C ARG A 23 7.10 10.20 7.61
N THR A 24 7.05 10.53 8.91
CA THR A 24 5.93 10.20 9.82
C THR A 24 4.76 11.20 9.79
N ASN A 25 4.95 12.40 9.23
CA ASN A 25 3.92 13.45 9.28
C ASN A 25 2.81 13.32 8.22
N HIS A 26 3.01 12.53 7.16
CA HIS A 26 2.07 12.49 6.04
C HIS A 26 0.95 11.46 6.20
N ASP A 27 1.18 10.39 6.96
CA ASP A 27 0.19 9.34 7.22
C ASP A 27 0.59 8.61 8.51
N PRO A 28 -0.24 8.64 9.57
CA PRO A 28 0.08 7.99 10.85
C PRO A 28 0.22 6.47 10.74
N HIS A 29 -0.28 5.87 9.66
CA HIS A 29 -0.11 4.44 9.36
C HIS A 29 1.13 4.15 8.50
N HIS A 30 1.85 5.18 8.03
CA HIS A 30 3.07 5.01 7.27
C HIS A 30 4.28 4.79 8.18
N THR A 31 4.68 3.51 8.33
CA THR A 31 5.83 3.11 9.14
C THR A 31 7.08 2.87 8.30
N ASP A 32 8.25 2.71 8.93
CA ASP A 32 9.51 2.41 8.21
C ASP A 32 9.52 1.06 7.48
N GLN A 33 8.56 0.19 7.78
CA GLN A 33 8.32 -1.05 7.03
C GLN A 33 7.67 -0.82 5.67
N HIS A 34 7.30 0.42 5.34
CA HIS A 34 6.77 0.78 4.04
C HIS A 34 7.89 1.10 3.06
N LEU A 35 8.16 0.15 2.17
CA LEU A 35 9.16 0.28 1.13
C LEU A 35 8.77 1.40 0.15
N LEU A 36 9.76 2.21 -0.21
CA LEU A 36 9.61 3.31 -1.16
C LEU A 36 10.31 2.98 -2.48
N ILE A 37 9.64 3.23 -3.60
CA ILE A 37 10.26 3.21 -4.93
C ILE A 37 10.70 4.64 -5.27
N CYS A 38 11.97 4.81 -5.63
CA CYS A 38 12.50 6.05 -6.17
C CYS A 38 12.26 6.13 -7.68
N VAL A 39 11.62 7.20 -8.11
CA VAL A 39 11.37 7.56 -9.49
C VAL A 39 12.34 8.67 -9.85
N LYS A 40 13.42 8.33 -10.57
CA LYS A 40 14.52 9.25 -10.91
C LYS A 40 14.14 10.41 -11.84
N ASP A 41 12.93 10.37 -12.39
CA ASP A 41 12.37 11.42 -13.24
C ASP A 41 10.87 11.57 -12.96
N SER A 42 10.51 12.61 -12.20
CA SER A 42 9.13 12.90 -11.84
C SER A 42 8.22 13.19 -13.02
N THR A 43 8.75 13.51 -14.22
CA THR A 43 7.92 13.75 -15.40
C THR A 43 7.26 12.45 -15.90
N LYS A 44 7.89 11.31 -15.64
CA LYS A 44 7.36 9.97 -15.97
C LYS A 44 6.33 9.47 -14.94
N TYR A 45 6.12 10.21 -13.87
CA TYR A 45 5.29 9.79 -12.75
C TYR A 45 3.83 9.55 -13.14
N SER A 46 3.26 10.42 -13.99
CA SER A 46 1.89 10.30 -14.47
C SER A 46 1.68 9.14 -15.45
N GLN A 47 2.75 8.66 -16.09
CA GLN A 47 2.69 7.61 -17.11
C GLN A 47 2.82 6.20 -16.52
N ALA A 48 3.41 6.07 -15.33
CA ALA A 48 3.60 4.77 -14.69
C ALA A 48 2.36 4.39 -13.87
N LEU A 49 1.59 3.41 -14.37
CA LEU A 49 0.40 2.86 -13.71
C LEU A 49 0.64 2.43 -12.25
N LEU A 50 1.85 1.94 -11.95
CA LEU A 50 2.25 1.52 -10.60
C LEU A 50 2.35 2.68 -9.59
N LEU A 51 2.43 3.92 -10.08
CA LEU A 51 2.57 5.12 -9.26
C LEU A 51 1.24 5.86 -9.06
N HIS A 52 0.18 5.45 -9.78
CA HIS A 52 -1.14 6.05 -9.62
C HIS A 52 -1.69 5.82 -8.22
N SER A 53 -2.45 6.80 -7.75
CA SER A 53 -3.08 6.72 -6.45
C SER A 53 -4.13 5.61 -6.44
N ARG A 54 -4.05 4.75 -5.43
CA ARG A 54 -4.99 3.63 -5.23
C ARG A 54 -6.05 3.98 -4.18
N SER A 55 -6.14 5.24 -3.76
CA SER A 55 -7.08 5.69 -2.72
C SER A 55 -8.54 5.50 -3.11
N HIS A 56 -8.82 5.45 -4.42
CA HIS A 56 -10.15 5.15 -4.95
C HIS A 56 -10.55 3.67 -4.81
N ILE A 57 -9.60 2.78 -4.51
CA ILE A 57 -9.86 1.36 -4.25
C ILE A 57 -9.98 1.20 -2.75
N TYR A 58 -11.19 1.05 -2.23
CA TYR A 58 -11.42 0.81 -0.81
C TYR A 58 -12.40 -0.34 -0.62
N HIS A 59 -12.19 -1.11 0.43
CA HIS A 59 -13.00 -2.29 0.74
C HIS A 59 -13.76 -2.08 2.03
N THR A 60 -15.00 -1.59 1.91
CA THR A 60 -15.91 -1.40 3.05
C THR A 60 -16.17 -2.71 3.79
N ASN A 61 -16.30 -2.62 5.12
CA ASN A 61 -16.57 -3.74 6.02
C ASN A 61 -15.53 -4.88 5.94
N ARG A 62 -14.27 -4.56 5.62
CA ARG A 62 -13.17 -5.53 5.56
C ARG A 62 -12.00 -5.06 6.40
N VAL A 63 -11.81 -5.73 7.52
CA VAL A 63 -10.69 -5.52 8.43
C VAL A 63 -9.50 -6.38 8.01
N CYS A 64 -8.29 -5.82 8.00
CA CYS A 64 -7.08 -6.62 7.82
C CYS A 64 -6.84 -7.52 9.04
N SER A 65 -6.72 -8.82 8.84
CA SER A 65 -6.56 -9.81 9.91
C SER A 65 -5.23 -9.72 10.65
N SER A 66 -4.18 -9.15 10.04
CA SER A 66 -2.86 -9.02 10.69
C SER A 66 -2.63 -7.66 11.35
N CYS A 67 -2.99 -6.55 10.68
CA CYS A 67 -2.74 -5.20 11.22
C CYS A 67 -3.99 -4.54 11.81
N PHE A 68 -5.15 -5.20 11.77
CA PHE A 68 -6.42 -4.75 12.35
C PHE A 68 -6.92 -3.40 11.84
N MET A 69 -6.41 -2.90 10.70
CA MET A 69 -7.02 -1.75 10.03
C MET A 69 -8.44 -2.11 9.62
N ASP A 70 -9.38 -1.29 10.07
CA ASP A 70 -10.82 -1.39 9.87
C ASP A 70 -11.25 -1.19 8.41
N LEU A 71 -10.46 -0.43 7.65
CA LEU A 71 -10.65 -0.19 6.23
C LEU A 71 -9.39 -0.54 5.44
N ILE A 72 -9.48 -1.54 4.56
CA ILE A 72 -8.41 -1.82 3.60
C ILE A 72 -8.54 -0.86 2.42
N ILE A 73 -7.59 0.07 2.31
CA ILE A 73 -7.41 0.96 1.15
C ILE A 73 -6.30 0.39 0.25
N GLY A 74 -6.55 0.36 -1.05
CA GLY A 74 -5.69 -0.24 -2.06
C GLY A 74 -6.04 -1.70 -2.33
N ILE A 75 -5.02 -2.55 -2.47
CA ILE A 75 -5.22 -3.95 -2.86
C ILE A 75 -5.54 -4.81 -1.64
N ARG A 76 -6.61 -5.59 -1.73
CA ARG A 76 -6.98 -6.61 -0.74
C ARG A 76 -6.64 -8.01 -1.21
N TYR A 77 -6.10 -8.82 -0.31
CA TYR A 77 -5.86 -10.24 -0.50
C TYR A 77 -6.82 -11.04 0.38
N THR A 78 -7.35 -12.14 -0.15
CA THR A 78 -8.25 -13.01 0.60
C THR A 78 -8.11 -14.47 0.20
N CYS A 79 -8.23 -15.39 1.16
CA CYS A 79 -8.23 -16.83 0.92
C CYS A 79 -9.61 -17.47 1.20
N SER A 80 -9.73 -18.77 0.94
CA SER A 80 -10.91 -19.58 1.27
C SER A 80 -11.24 -19.58 2.77
N CYS A 81 -10.26 -19.36 3.64
CA CYS A 81 -10.44 -19.30 5.09
C CYS A 81 -11.07 -17.97 5.58
N ARG A 82 -11.54 -17.12 4.65
CA ARG A 82 -12.19 -15.82 4.93
C ARG A 82 -11.28 -14.80 5.64
N ILE A 83 -9.97 -15.02 5.61
CA ILE A 83 -8.97 -14.04 6.04
C ILE A 83 -8.89 -12.92 5.00
N HIS A 84 -8.68 -11.69 5.46
CA HIS A 84 -8.48 -10.52 4.62
C HIS A 84 -7.17 -9.84 5.01
N LEU A 85 -6.29 -9.61 4.04
CA LEU A 85 -5.02 -8.94 4.26
C LEU A 85 -4.92 -7.71 3.37
N CYS A 86 -4.35 -6.63 3.92
CA CYS A 86 -3.89 -5.51 3.11
C CYS A 86 -2.60 -5.91 2.38
N GLU A 87 -2.26 -5.17 1.32
CA GLU A 87 -1.07 -5.44 0.51
C GLU A 87 0.23 -5.50 1.32
N LYS A 88 0.38 -4.66 2.35
CA LYS A 88 1.54 -4.70 3.25
C LYS A 88 1.65 -6.04 3.98
N CYS A 89 0.58 -6.46 4.64
CA CYS A 89 0.57 -7.68 5.45
C CYS A 89 0.75 -8.94 4.60
N GLU A 90 0.21 -8.92 3.38
CA GLU A 90 0.47 -9.96 2.39
C GLU A 90 1.95 -10.01 2.01
N PHE A 91 2.54 -8.87 1.67
CA PHE A 91 3.92 -8.79 1.19
C PHE A 91 4.94 -9.21 2.24
N ILE A 92 4.74 -8.79 3.50
CA ILE A 92 5.62 -9.17 4.62
C ILE A 92 5.45 -10.66 4.96
N GLY A 93 4.31 -11.26 4.60
CA GLY A 93 4.02 -12.66 4.92
C GLY A 93 3.72 -12.89 6.40
N LEU A 94 2.97 -11.97 7.01
CA LEU A 94 2.58 -12.01 8.44
C LEU A 94 1.53 -13.09 8.77
N ASP A 95 1.08 -13.84 7.78
CA ASP A 95 0.03 -14.86 7.86
C ASP A 95 0.50 -16.12 7.10
N ASP A 96 -0.21 -17.23 7.26
CA ASP A 96 0.18 -18.53 6.69
C ASP A 96 0.35 -18.47 5.16
N GLN A 97 1.59 -18.59 4.70
CA GLN A 97 1.94 -18.47 3.28
C GLN A 97 1.57 -19.73 2.46
N THR A 98 1.12 -20.81 3.11
CA THR A 98 0.62 -22.00 2.41
C THR A 98 -0.74 -21.74 1.74
N HIS A 99 -1.48 -20.74 2.22
CA HIS A 99 -2.77 -20.37 1.66
C HIS A 99 -2.62 -19.60 0.35
N ARG A 100 -3.18 -20.15 -0.74
CA ARG A 100 -3.31 -19.41 -2.00
C ARG A 100 -4.34 -18.28 -1.83
N ARG A 101 -3.89 -17.04 -2.00
CA ARG A 101 -4.74 -15.85 -1.88
C ARG A 101 -5.14 -15.27 -3.23
N ARG A 102 -6.37 -14.77 -3.30
CA ARG A 102 -6.91 -14.01 -4.43
C ARG A 102 -6.66 -12.52 -4.21
N LYS A 103 -6.03 -11.90 -5.20
CA LYS A 103 -5.82 -10.46 -5.28
C LYS A 103 -7.09 -9.76 -5.76
N ILE A 104 -7.52 -8.72 -5.05
CA ILE A 104 -8.68 -7.90 -5.36
C ILE A 104 -8.20 -6.45 -5.45
N ASN A 105 -8.26 -5.88 -6.65
CA ASN A 105 -7.78 -4.55 -7.00
C ASN A 105 -8.93 -3.64 -7.51
N ARG A 106 -10.13 -3.87 -7.02
CA ARG A 106 -11.35 -3.11 -7.34
C ARG A 106 -12.13 -2.85 -6.05
N PRO A 107 -12.87 -1.74 -5.94
CA PRO A 107 -13.73 -1.49 -4.78
C PRO A 107 -14.70 -2.65 -4.51
N ASN A 108 -15.15 -2.79 -3.26
CA ASN A 108 -16.25 -3.68 -2.91
C ASN A 108 -17.61 -3.05 -3.21
#